data_AF-A0A952YU96-F1
#
_entry.id   AF-A0A952YU96-F1
#
_cell.length_a   1.000
_cell.length_b   1.000
_cell.length_c   1.000
_cell.angle_alpha   90.00
_cell.angle_beta   90.00
_cell.angle_gamma   90.00
#
_symmetry.space_group_name_H-M   'P 1'
#
loop_
_entity.id
_entity.type
_entity.pdbx_description
1 polymer ?
#
loop_
_entity_poly.entity_id
_entity_poly.type
_entity_poly.pdbx_seq_one_letter_code
_entity_poly.pdbx_strand_id
1 'polypeptide(L)'
;MSPRRPDAEIRFALGALAALALLPAVAPDWQLSEFARYFAYMLLAASLAWVWGHCGLLCLGQAVFFGIGAYAMSVVTLGMLPFAPSLVSSWAGVALGVGAATLFAWLLGLLFFSARGLGGPFFGIVTLAVAFIVERISINWGFLGGLNGLMNVPALRVGLNGGDEIVD
;
A
#
# COMPACT_ATOMS: atom_id res chain seq x y z
N MET A 1 35.47 7.85 5.52
CA MET A 1 34.08 7.74 6.00
C MET A 1 34.05 8.11 7.48
N SER A 2 33.46 9.26 7.82
CA SER A 2 33.29 9.67 9.22
C SER A 2 32.24 8.76 9.90
N PRO A 3 32.44 8.29 11.14
CA PRO A 3 31.45 7.51 11.85
C PRO A 3 30.20 8.38 12.06
N ARG A 4 29.11 8.04 11.40
CA ARG A 4 27.79 8.65 11.67
C ARG A 4 27.47 8.40 13.13
N ARG A 5 27.18 9.46 13.88
CA ARG A 5 26.81 9.32 15.29
C ARG A 5 25.33 8.88 15.36
N PRO A 6 25.04 7.64 15.80
CA PRO A 6 23.69 7.06 15.69
C PRO A 6 22.65 7.81 16.55
N ASP A 7 23.09 8.55 17.57
CA ASP A 7 22.26 9.37 18.43
C ASP A 7 21.60 10.55 17.70
N ALA A 8 22.27 11.14 16.70
CA ALA A 8 21.71 12.26 15.93
C ALA A 8 20.58 11.81 14.99
N GLU A 9 20.76 10.67 14.31
CA GLU A 9 19.74 10.11 13.41
C GLU A 9 18.50 9.64 14.18
N ILE A 10 18.69 9.00 15.34
CA ILE A 10 17.58 8.55 16.19
C ILE A 10 16.79 9.73 16.75
N ARG A 11 17.47 10.79 17.22
CA ARG A 11 16.79 12.01 17.71
C ARG A 11 15.99 12.71 16.62
N PHE A 12 16.53 12.75 15.40
CA PHE A 12 15.82 13.30 14.26
C PHE A 12 14.58 12.46 13.91
N ALA A 13 14.71 11.13 13.84
CA ALA A 13 13.60 10.23 13.56
C ALA A 13 12.49 10.31 14.63
N LEU A 14 12.87 10.36 15.91
CA LEU A 14 11.94 10.56 17.02
C LEU A 14 11.26 11.93 16.95
N GLY A 15 12.00 12.98 16.60
CA GLY A 15 11.43 14.32 16.38
C GLY A 15 10.42 14.35 15.24
N ALA A 16 10.72 13.68 14.13
CA ALA A 16 9.81 13.56 12.99
C ALA A 16 8.54 12.76 13.34
N LEU A 17 8.69 11.66 14.08
CA LEU A 17 7.55 10.87 14.59
C LEU A 17 6.68 11.66 15.56
N ALA A 18 7.29 12.42 16.46
CA ALA A 18 6.56 13.28 17.41
C ALA A 18 5.80 14.40 16.68
N ALA A 19 6.41 15.03 15.67
CA ALA A 19 5.76 16.04 14.84
C ALA A 19 4.56 15.46 14.07
N LEU A 20 4.71 14.24 13.52
CA LEU A 20 3.62 13.54 12.83
C LEU A 20 2.48 13.16 13.79
N ALA A 21 2.80 12.77 15.02
CA ALA A 21 1.81 12.42 16.04
C ALA A 21 1.03 13.64 16.58
N LEU A 22 1.64 14.83 16.57
CA LEU A 22 1.01 16.09 16.97
C LEU A 22 0.18 16.72 15.84
N LEU A 23 0.45 16.35 14.59
CA LEU A 23 -0.21 16.84 13.39
C LEU A 23 -1.75 16.76 13.44
N PRO A 24 -2.41 15.66 13.87
CA PRO A 24 -3.87 15.59 13.98
C PRO A 24 -4.47 16.55 15.03
N ALA A 25 -3.69 17.00 16.03
CA ALA A 25 -4.19 17.90 17.06
C ALA A 25 -4.18 19.38 16.64
N VAL A 26 -3.48 19.72 15.56
CA VAL A 26 -3.22 21.12 15.16
C VAL A 26 -3.75 21.44 13.77
N ALA A 27 -3.82 20.44 12.88
CA ALA A 27 -4.24 20.64 11.50
C ALA A 27 -5.77 20.56 11.32
N PRO A 28 -6.37 21.39 10.46
CA PRO A 28 -7.77 21.25 10.05
C PRO A 28 -7.99 19.99 9.18
N ASP A 29 -9.21 19.45 9.18
CA ASP A 29 -9.54 18.12 8.61
C ASP A 29 -9.16 17.95 7.12
N TRP A 30 -9.31 19.02 6.33
CA TRP A 30 -8.94 19.00 4.91
C TRP A 30 -7.44 18.87 4.70
N GLN A 31 -6.62 19.53 5.53
CA GLN A 31 -5.17 19.39 5.50
C GLN A 31 -4.77 18.01 5.99
N LEU A 32 -5.42 17.53 7.05
CA LEU A 32 -5.13 16.22 7.62
C LEU A 32 -5.35 15.09 6.59
N SER A 33 -6.40 15.18 5.78
CA SER A 33 -6.70 14.22 4.71
C SER A 33 -5.63 14.24 3.60
N GLU A 34 -5.18 15.42 3.18
CA GLU A 34 -4.10 15.56 2.19
C GLU A 34 -2.76 15.06 2.76
N PHE A 35 -2.43 15.38 4.01
CA PHE A 35 -1.23 14.90 4.69
C PHE A 35 -1.23 13.38 4.83
N ALA A 36 -2.36 12.77 5.16
CA ALA A 36 -2.50 11.31 5.21
C ALA A 36 -2.22 10.68 3.83
N ARG A 37 -2.74 11.27 2.76
CA ARG A 37 -2.48 10.81 1.38
C ARG A 37 -1.01 10.95 1.00
N TYR A 38 -0.38 12.09 1.30
CA TYR A 38 1.05 12.28 1.03
C TYR A 38 1.90 11.32 1.87
N PHE A 39 1.53 11.08 3.11
CA PHE A 39 2.23 10.11 3.96
C PHE A 39 2.16 8.69 3.39
N ALA A 40 1.01 8.27 2.87
CA ALA A 40 0.88 7.00 2.17
C ALA A 40 1.79 6.91 0.94
N TYR A 41 1.86 7.96 0.11
CA TYR A 41 2.77 7.99 -1.04
C TYR A 41 4.25 8.07 -0.64
N MET A 42 4.58 8.76 0.45
CA MET A 42 5.92 8.77 1.04
C MET A 42 6.35 7.37 1.49
N LEU A 43 5.46 6.63 2.15
CA LEU A 43 5.73 5.26 2.58
C LEU A 43 5.93 4.32 1.38
N LEU A 44 5.13 4.49 0.32
CA LEU A 44 5.31 3.77 -0.94
C LEU A 44 6.67 4.07 -1.59
N ALA A 45 7.07 5.34 -1.63
CA ALA A 45 8.39 5.75 -2.14
C ALA A 45 9.53 5.21 -1.28
N ALA A 46 9.40 5.22 0.05
CA ALA A 46 10.37 4.67 0.98
C ALA A 46 10.54 3.16 0.80
N SER A 47 9.44 2.43 0.57
CA SER A 47 9.46 1.00 0.23
C SER A 47 10.29 0.73 -1.03
N LEU A 48 10.08 1.52 -2.10
CA LEU A 48 10.87 1.42 -3.32
C LEU A 48 12.37 1.74 -3.07
N ALA A 49 12.64 2.81 -2.34
CA ALA A 49 14.01 3.21 -2.00
C ALA A 49 14.74 2.14 -1.17
N TRP A 50 14.01 1.43 -0.29
CA TRP A 50 14.58 0.36 0.49
C TRP A 50 14.96 -0.85 -0.36
N VAL A 51 14.06 -1.30 -1.25
CA VAL A 51 14.33 -2.41 -2.18
C VAL A 51 15.48 -2.07 -3.14
N TRP A 52 15.46 -0.87 -3.74
CA TRP A 52 16.51 -0.48 -4.67
C TRP A 52 17.84 -0.24 -3.96
N GLY A 53 17.82 0.41 -2.80
CA GLY A 53 19.02 0.76 -2.04
C GLY A 53 19.72 -0.42 -1.36
N HIS A 54 18.95 -1.36 -0.78
CA HIS A 54 19.53 -2.48 -0.03
C HIS A 54 19.63 -3.76 -0.86
N CYS A 55 18.68 -4.03 -1.75
CA CYS A 55 18.71 -5.24 -2.59
C CYS A 55 19.41 -5.01 -3.93
N GLY A 56 19.64 -3.75 -4.35
CA GLY A 56 20.22 -3.41 -5.65
C GLY A 56 19.28 -3.69 -6.83
N LEU A 57 17.98 -3.88 -6.57
CA LEU A 57 16.97 -4.23 -7.56
C LEU A 57 16.02 -3.06 -7.79
N LEU A 58 15.98 -2.54 -9.03
CA LEU A 58 15.05 -1.46 -9.39
C LEU A 58 13.66 -2.04 -9.67
N CYS A 59 12.67 -1.80 -8.79
CA CYS A 59 11.29 -2.23 -9.01
C CYS A 59 10.43 -1.10 -9.62
N LEU A 60 10.15 -1.17 -10.92
CA LEU A 60 9.31 -0.17 -11.59
C LEU A 60 7.81 -0.44 -11.41
N GLY A 61 7.44 -1.64 -10.95
CA GLY A 61 6.05 -2.05 -10.74
C GLY A 61 5.51 -1.82 -9.32
N GLN A 62 6.15 -1.00 -8.49
CA GLN A 62 5.83 -0.93 -7.06
C GLN A 62 4.39 -0.47 -6.76
N ALA A 63 3.80 0.34 -7.65
CA ALA A 63 2.41 0.76 -7.58
C ALA A 63 1.41 -0.41 -7.64
N VAL A 64 1.78 -1.55 -8.23
CA VAL A 64 0.92 -2.74 -8.33
C VAL A 64 0.60 -3.29 -6.94
N PHE A 65 1.60 -3.42 -6.06
CA PHE A 65 1.39 -3.95 -4.71
C PHE A 65 0.51 -3.01 -3.88
N PHE A 66 0.73 -1.70 -4.02
CA PHE A 66 -0.11 -0.69 -3.39
C PHE A 66 -1.56 -0.75 -3.88
N GLY A 67 -1.75 -0.88 -5.20
CA GLY A 67 -3.06 -1.00 -5.82
C GLY A 67 -3.81 -2.26 -5.40
N ILE A 68 -3.15 -3.43 -5.40
CA ILE A 68 -3.76 -4.69 -4.97
C ILE A 68 -4.24 -4.61 -3.52
N GLY A 69 -3.43 -4.04 -2.62
CA GLY A 69 -3.83 -3.84 -1.23
C GLY A 69 -5.04 -2.91 -1.10
N ALA A 70 -5.06 -1.80 -1.84
CA ALA A 70 -6.18 -0.86 -1.87
C ALA A 70 -7.47 -1.50 -2.41
N TYR A 71 -7.40 -2.19 -3.55
CA TYR A 71 -8.57 -2.88 -4.13
C TYR A 71 -9.08 -4.01 -3.25
N ALA A 72 -8.20 -4.82 -2.65
CA ALA A 72 -8.60 -5.89 -1.75
C ALA A 72 -9.32 -5.34 -0.51
N MET A 73 -8.83 -4.24 0.08
CA MET A 73 -9.52 -3.56 1.18
C MET A 73 -10.87 -3.00 0.73
N SER A 74 -10.93 -2.31 -0.42
CA SER A 74 -12.17 -1.74 -0.96
C SER A 74 -13.26 -2.81 -1.22
N VAL A 75 -12.90 -3.95 -1.82
CA VAL A 75 -13.83 -5.06 -2.11
C VAL A 75 -14.44 -5.63 -0.83
N VAL A 76 -13.64 -5.74 0.24
CA VAL A 76 -14.12 -6.22 1.55
C VAL A 76 -15.04 -5.21 2.22
N THR A 77 -14.65 -3.93 2.22
CA THR A 77 -15.45 -2.87 2.85
C THR A 77 -16.74 -2.56 2.09
N LEU A 78 -16.79 -2.84 0.79
CA LEU A 78 -18.00 -2.73 -0.03
C LEU A 78 -18.90 -3.96 0.05
N GLY A 79 -18.51 -5.01 0.79
CA GLY A 79 -19.29 -6.24 0.90
C GLY A 79 -19.38 -7.02 -0.40
N MET A 80 -18.45 -6.81 -1.34
CA MET A 80 -18.44 -7.47 -2.65
C MET A 80 -17.90 -8.91 -2.61
N LEU A 81 -17.65 -9.46 -1.40
CA LEU A 81 -17.19 -10.83 -1.21
C LEU A 81 -18.36 -11.83 -1.35
N PRO A 82 -18.39 -12.70 -2.38
CA PRO A 82 -19.50 -13.61 -2.62
C PRO A 82 -19.59 -14.75 -1.58
N PHE A 83 -18.49 -15.07 -0.88
CA PHE A 83 -18.42 -16.20 0.06
C PHE A 83 -18.54 -15.82 1.54
N ALA A 84 -18.51 -14.53 1.88
CA ALA A 84 -18.65 -14.07 3.26
C ALA A 84 -19.15 -12.60 3.36
N PRO A 85 -20.45 -12.34 3.09
CA PRO A 85 -21.02 -10.99 3.12
C PRO A 85 -21.02 -10.33 4.52
N SER A 86 -20.82 -11.10 5.59
CA SER A 86 -20.82 -10.61 6.97
C SER A 86 -19.45 -10.07 7.44
N LEU A 87 -18.39 -10.21 6.65
CA LEU A 87 -17.04 -9.74 6.99
C LEU A 87 -16.80 -8.27 6.60
N VAL A 88 -17.83 -7.42 6.65
CA VAL A 88 -17.69 -5.98 6.47
C VAL A 88 -17.11 -5.38 7.76
N SER A 89 -15.82 -5.66 8.00
CA SER A 89 -15.06 -5.04 9.07
C SER A 89 -13.80 -4.40 8.50
N SER A 90 -13.48 -3.19 8.96
CA SER A 90 -12.30 -2.46 8.51
C SER A 90 -11.01 -3.23 8.79
N TRP A 91 -10.96 -3.96 9.90
CA TRP A 91 -9.85 -4.82 10.26
C TRP A 91 -9.68 -6.02 9.32
N ALA A 92 -10.78 -6.67 8.90
CA ALA A 92 -10.71 -7.72 7.89
C ALA A 92 -10.27 -7.16 6.53
N GLY A 93 -10.72 -5.96 6.18
CA GLY A 93 -10.27 -5.25 4.97
C GLY A 93 -8.76 -4.99 4.96
N VAL A 94 -8.20 -4.51 6.07
CA VAL A 94 -6.75 -4.33 6.23
C VAL A 94 -6.01 -5.67 6.17
N ALA A 95 -6.48 -6.68 6.88
CA ALA A 95 -5.85 -8.01 6.91
C ALA A 95 -5.83 -8.66 5.51
N LEU A 96 -6.94 -8.58 4.77
CA LEU A 96 -7.02 -9.08 3.40
C LEU A 96 -6.23 -8.21 2.42
N GLY A 97 -6.17 -6.90 2.61
CA GLY A 97 -5.33 -6.01 1.82
C GLY A 97 -3.84 -6.36 1.93
N VAL A 98 -3.34 -6.49 3.17
CA VAL A 98 -1.97 -6.92 3.44
C VAL A 98 -1.73 -8.34 2.95
N GLY A 99 -2.67 -9.26 3.20
CA GLY A 99 -2.57 -10.65 2.77
C GLY A 99 -2.51 -10.78 1.24
N ALA A 100 -3.36 -10.08 0.51
CA ALA A 100 -3.40 -10.11 -0.96
C ALA A 100 -2.12 -9.53 -1.58
N ALA A 101 -1.66 -8.37 -1.08
CA ALA A 101 -0.41 -7.77 -1.54
C ALA A 101 0.80 -8.68 -1.25
N THR A 102 0.85 -9.29 -0.06
CA THR A 102 1.92 -10.21 0.35
C THR A 102 1.92 -11.48 -0.49
N LEU A 103 0.74 -12.08 -0.71
CA LEU A 103 0.60 -13.27 -1.55
C LEU A 103 1.04 -12.98 -2.98
N PHE A 104 0.61 -11.86 -3.54
CA PHE A 104 1.01 -11.46 -4.89
C PHE A 104 2.52 -11.19 -4.99
N ALA A 105 3.11 -10.49 -4.01
CA ALA A 105 4.55 -10.28 -3.92
C ALA A 105 5.33 -11.59 -3.79
N TRP A 106 4.83 -12.53 -2.99
CA TRP A 106 5.41 -13.86 -2.84
C TRP A 106 5.37 -14.66 -4.15
N LEU A 107 4.22 -14.67 -4.84
CA LEU A 107 4.07 -15.34 -6.14
C LEU A 107 4.98 -14.73 -7.21
N LEU A 108 5.06 -13.40 -7.30
CA LEU A 108 5.98 -12.73 -8.23
C LEU A 108 7.45 -12.98 -7.86
N GLY A 109 7.78 -12.95 -6.57
CA GLY A 109 9.12 -13.28 -6.09
C GLY A 109 9.51 -14.69 -6.48
N LEU A 110 8.63 -15.68 -6.24
CA LEU A 110 8.85 -17.06 -6.66
C LEU A 110 9.04 -17.16 -8.18
N LEU A 111 8.20 -16.51 -8.97
CA LEU A 111 8.30 -16.54 -10.43
C LEU A 111 9.63 -15.94 -10.93
N PHE A 112 10.03 -14.80 -10.40
CA PHE A 112 11.23 -14.10 -10.84
C PHE A 112 12.52 -14.77 -10.38
N PHE A 113 12.60 -15.23 -9.14
CA PHE A 113 13.82 -15.89 -8.65
C PHE A 113 13.93 -17.35 -9.11
N SER A 114 12.83 -18.00 -9.49
CA SER A 114 12.87 -19.32 -10.12
C SER A 114 13.37 -19.28 -11.57
N ALA A 115 13.23 -18.15 -12.27
CA ALA A 115 13.77 -17.96 -13.60
C ALA A 115 15.28 -17.69 -13.52
N ARG A 116 16.11 -18.59 -14.08
CA ARG A 116 17.57 -18.40 -14.13
C ARG A 116 17.88 -17.09 -14.87
N GLY A 117 18.43 -16.09 -14.17
CA GLY A 117 19.15 -14.97 -14.79
C GLY A 117 18.59 -13.55 -14.62
N LEU A 118 17.63 -13.30 -13.73
CA LEU A 118 17.18 -11.93 -13.44
C LEU A 118 18.14 -11.18 -12.51
N GLY A 119 19.33 -10.85 -13.03
CA GLY A 119 20.30 -9.98 -12.39
C GLY A 119 20.39 -8.64 -13.13
N GLY A 120 20.33 -7.52 -12.41
CA GLY A 120 20.55 -6.18 -12.96
C GLY A 120 19.31 -5.54 -13.59
N PRO A 121 19.45 -4.75 -14.68
CA PRO A 121 18.39 -3.90 -15.22
C PRO A 121 17.13 -4.65 -15.70
N PHE A 122 17.26 -5.94 -16.03
CA PHE A 122 16.16 -6.78 -16.50
C PHE A 122 15.01 -6.89 -15.49
N PHE A 123 15.32 -6.88 -14.19
CA PHE A 123 14.31 -6.91 -13.13
C PHE A 123 13.37 -5.69 -13.20
N GLY A 124 13.91 -4.51 -13.52
CA GLY A 124 13.12 -3.30 -13.73
C GLY A 124 12.18 -3.40 -14.93
N ILE A 125 12.67 -3.95 -16.04
CA ILE A 125 11.86 -4.10 -17.26
C ILE A 125 10.71 -5.09 -17.04
N VAL A 126 10.99 -6.22 -16.38
CA VAL A 126 9.97 -7.23 -16.10
C VAL A 126 8.91 -6.71 -15.12
N THR A 127 9.32 -6.00 -14.07
CA THR A 127 8.36 -5.40 -13.12
C THR A 127 7.50 -4.31 -13.77
N LEU A 128 8.05 -3.53 -14.71
CA LEU A 128 7.29 -2.59 -15.52
C LEU A 128 6.26 -3.31 -16.41
N ALA A 129 6.66 -4.41 -17.06
CA ALA A 129 5.76 -5.21 -17.88
C ALA A 129 4.59 -5.78 -17.05
N VAL A 130 4.86 -6.26 -15.83
CA VAL A 130 3.80 -6.68 -14.89
C VAL A 130 2.88 -5.53 -14.54
N ALA A 131 3.40 -4.32 -14.30
CA ALA A 131 2.57 -3.15 -14.03
C ALA A 131 1.60 -2.85 -15.17
N PHE A 132 2.06 -2.89 -16.42
CA PHE A 132 1.19 -2.71 -17.57
C PHE A 132 0.15 -3.82 -17.72
N ILE A 133 0.51 -5.08 -17.45
CA ILE A 133 -0.46 -6.19 -17.50
C ILE A 133 -1.57 -5.96 -16.46
N VAL A 134 -1.20 -5.62 -15.23
CA VAL A 134 -2.16 -5.34 -14.16
C VAL A 134 -3.03 -4.13 -14.50
N GLU A 135 -2.46 -3.05 -15.02
CA GLU A 135 -3.21 -1.88 -15.49
C GLU A 135 -4.26 -2.26 -16.54
N ARG A 136 -3.89 -3.07 -17.55
CA ARG A 136 -4.83 -3.53 -18.58
C ARG A 136 -5.94 -4.39 -18.01
N ILE A 137 -5.62 -5.27 -17.07
CA ILE A 137 -6.62 -6.08 -16.36
C ILE A 137 -7.57 -5.17 -15.58
N SER A 138 -7.05 -4.22 -14.80
CA SER A 138 -7.88 -3.29 -14.02
C SER A 138 -8.82 -2.47 -14.89
N ILE A 139 -8.36 -1.96 -16.03
CA ILE A 139 -9.19 -1.14 -16.93
C ILE A 139 -10.26 -1.98 -17.64
N ASN A 140 -9.93 -3.21 -18.06
CA ASN A 140 -10.84 -4.05 -18.82
C ASN A 140 -11.87 -4.77 -17.94
N TRP A 141 -11.57 -4.97 -16.66
CA TRP A 141 -12.37 -5.80 -15.79
C TRP A 141 -13.47 -4.99 -15.06
N GLY A 142 -14.72 -5.24 -15.45
CA GLY A 142 -15.88 -4.53 -14.88
C GLY A 142 -16.08 -4.72 -13.37
N PHE A 143 -15.60 -5.84 -12.79
CA PHE A 143 -15.69 -6.08 -11.35
C PHE A 143 -14.89 -5.08 -10.51
N LEU A 144 -13.76 -4.60 -11.04
CA LEU A 144 -12.90 -3.62 -10.39
C LEU A 144 -13.38 -2.16 -10.63
N GLY A 145 -14.52 -1.98 -11.32
CA GLY A 145 -15.01 -0.67 -11.71
C GLY A 145 -14.37 -0.09 -12.98
N GLY A 146 -13.51 -0.87 -13.66
CA GLY A 146 -12.89 -0.50 -14.94
C GLY A 146 -12.16 0.85 -14.87
N LEU A 147 -12.50 1.76 -15.77
CA LEU A 147 -11.93 3.12 -15.81
C LEU A 147 -12.32 3.99 -14.60
N ASN A 148 -13.45 3.71 -13.95
CA ASN A 148 -13.94 4.52 -12.82
C ASN A 148 -13.35 4.05 -11.48
N GLY A 149 -12.86 2.81 -11.41
CA GLY A 149 -12.47 2.18 -10.15
C GLY A 149 -13.67 1.92 -9.22
N LEU A 150 -13.37 1.47 -8.00
CA LEU A 150 -14.38 1.25 -6.97
C LEU A 150 -14.72 2.56 -6.26
N MET A 151 -16.00 2.93 -6.27
CA MET A 151 -16.53 4.17 -5.68
C MET A 151 -17.25 3.89 -4.36
N ASN A 152 -17.40 4.93 -3.53
CA ASN A 152 -18.10 4.87 -2.22
C ASN A 152 -17.47 3.93 -1.19
N VAL A 153 -16.14 3.83 -1.17
CA VAL A 153 -15.42 3.07 -0.13
C VAL A 153 -15.64 3.76 1.23
N PRO A 154 -16.24 3.09 2.22
CA PRO A 154 -16.46 3.68 3.54
C PRO A 154 -15.13 4.03 4.23
N ALA A 155 -15.16 5.07 5.07
CA ALA A 155 -14.01 5.39 5.94
C ALA A 155 -13.71 4.23 6.89
N LEU A 156 -12.43 4.07 7.26
CA LEU A 156 -12.00 3.04 8.20
C LEU A 156 -12.69 3.26 9.57
N ARG A 157 -13.51 2.29 9.98
CA ARG A 157 -14.14 2.25 11.29
C ARG A 157 -13.23 1.48 12.24
N VAL A 158 -12.79 2.13 13.31
CA VAL A 158 -11.85 1.53 14.29
C VAL A 158 -12.54 0.43 15.13
N GLY A 159 -13.88 0.43 15.19
CA GLY A 159 -14.66 -0.59 15.90
C GLY A 159 -14.43 -2.02 15.38
N LEU A 160 -14.11 -2.94 16.29
CA LEU A 160 -13.81 -4.35 16.01
C LEU A 160 -14.97 -5.12 15.34
N ASN A 161 -16.21 -4.59 15.45
CA ASN A 161 -17.44 -5.25 15.02
C ASN A 161 -18.45 -4.27 14.38
N GLY A 162 -17.96 -3.26 13.65
CA GLY A 162 -18.82 -2.30 12.94
C GLY A 162 -19.60 -1.31 13.82
N GLY A 163 -19.41 -1.36 15.14
CA GLY A 163 -19.92 -0.38 16.09
C GLY A 163 -19.03 0.85 16.19
N ASP A 164 -19.71 1.99 16.11
CA ASP A 164 -19.32 3.38 16.36
C ASP A 164 -18.40 4.03 15.32
N GLU A 165 -19.07 4.78 14.42
CA GLU A 165 -18.50 5.90 13.69
C GLU A 165 -17.95 6.92 14.71
N ILE A 166 -16.63 7.12 14.72
CA ILE A 166 -16.02 8.25 15.42
C ILE A 166 -16.06 9.43 14.45
N VAL A 167 -17.26 9.87 14.10
CA VAL A 167 -17.51 11.14 13.40
C VAL A 167 -18.70 11.79 14.10
N ASP A 168 -18.39 12.55 15.15
CA ASP A 168 -19.04 13.84 15.34
C ASP A 168 -18.14 14.89 14.67
#